data_AF-A0A443SGW8-F1
#
_entry.id   AF-A0A443SGW8-F1
#
_cell.length_a   1.000
_cell.length_b   1.000
_cell.length_c   1.000
_cell.angle_alpha   90.00
_cell.angle_beta   90.00
_cell.angle_gamma   90.00
#
_symmetry.space_group_name_H-M   'P 1'
#
loop_
_entity.id
_entity.type
_entity.pdbx_description
1 polymer ?
#
loop_
_entity_poly.entity_id
_entity_poly.type
_entity_poly.pdbx_seq_one_letter_code
_entity_poly.pdbx_strand_id
1 'polypeptide(L)'
;MKTHGNSETVCRCPENCLEFSRVKHYLQERYKGTLKESLALISDPICGDDGKDYSNYCELMRASCSEARQINIKYNGKCGESQIAFDPCHNFPCSEKQVCKLDENRNAVCECHKYECSLQQENVTVCASNGKTYLNDCFLKQEACKTNTNIAIVAFGNCDKGMDVQQYVVE
;
A
#
# COMPACT_ATOMS: atom_id res chain seq x y z
N MET A 1 66.02 22.15 -7.09
CA MET A 1 65.81 21.40 -5.82
C MET A 1 65.33 22.43 -4.79
N LYS A 2 64.15 22.39 -4.17
CA LYS A 2 63.09 21.39 -4.00
C LYS A 2 61.74 22.13 -3.98
N THR A 3 60.68 21.50 -4.48
CA THR A 3 59.28 21.90 -4.33
C THR A 3 58.71 21.34 -3.03
N HIS A 4 58.19 22.18 -2.13
CA HIS A 4 57.21 21.79 -1.10
C HIS A 4 55.85 22.19 -1.69
N GLY A 5 54.83 21.35 -1.86
CA GLY A 5 54.36 20.17 -1.12
C GLY A 5 52.85 20.36 -1.01
N ASN A 6 52.13 20.00 -2.07
CA ASN A 6 50.69 20.23 -2.25
C ASN A 6 49.91 19.32 -1.28
N SER A 7 49.13 19.89 -0.36
CA SER A 7 48.21 19.10 0.47
C SER A 7 46.97 18.76 -0.36
N GLU A 8 47.04 17.65 -1.09
CA GLU A 8 45.91 17.09 -1.82
C GLU A 8 44.79 16.72 -0.84
N THR A 9 43.70 17.50 -0.84
CA THR A 9 42.44 17.07 -0.23
C THR A 9 41.85 15.95 -1.08
N VAL A 10 42.17 14.70 -0.71
CA VAL A 10 41.56 13.51 -1.30
C VAL A 10 40.11 13.43 -0.84
N CYS A 11 39.15 13.56 -1.77
CA CYS A 11 37.75 13.26 -1.48
C CYS A 11 37.64 11.78 -1.12
N ARG A 12 37.33 11.48 0.14
CA ARG A 12 37.08 10.11 0.61
C ARG A 12 35.63 9.95 0.97
N CYS A 13 35.09 8.77 0.70
CA CYS A 13 33.73 8.43 1.10
C CYS A 13 33.64 8.25 2.62
N PRO A 14 32.56 8.73 3.26
CA PRO A 14 32.32 8.48 4.67
C PRO A 14 32.33 6.98 5.00
N GLU A 15 33.03 6.61 6.07
CA GLU A 15 33.03 5.24 6.58
C GLU A 15 31.76 4.96 7.38
N ASN A 16 31.31 5.94 8.17
CA ASN A 16 30.09 5.85 8.95
C ASN A 16 28.88 6.23 8.11
N CYS A 17 27.88 5.35 8.13
CA CYS A 17 26.65 5.54 7.38
C CYS A 17 25.91 6.85 7.69
N LEU A 18 25.88 7.23 8.98
CA LEU A 18 25.17 8.41 9.45
C LEU A 18 25.90 9.71 9.10
N GLU A 19 27.11 9.65 8.55
CA GLU A 19 27.81 10.83 8.04
C GLU A 19 27.27 11.27 6.67
N PHE A 20 26.63 10.36 5.91
CA PHE A 20 25.89 10.76 4.74
C PHE A 20 24.62 11.53 5.14
N SER A 21 24.58 12.83 4.87
CA SER A 21 23.40 13.67 5.15
C SER A 21 22.11 13.12 4.53
N ARG A 22 22.20 12.51 3.34
CA ARG A 22 21.06 11.85 2.68
C ARG A 22 20.55 10.65 3.48
N VAL A 23 21.42 9.87 4.11
CA VAL A 23 21.02 8.72 4.95
C VAL A 23 20.24 9.19 6.17
N LYS A 24 20.73 10.20 6.87
CA LYS A 24 20.02 10.81 8.02
C LYS A 24 18.60 11.23 7.65
N HIS A 25 18.43 11.91 6.52
CA HIS A 25 17.12 12.35 6.05
C HIS A 25 16.20 11.17 5.71
N TYR A 26 16.70 10.20 4.94
CA TYR A 26 15.95 9.00 4.55
C TYR A 26 15.42 8.23 5.77
N LEU A 27 16.28 8.06 6.78
CA LEU A 27 15.94 7.36 8.01
C LEU A 27 14.85 8.10 8.80
N GLN A 28 14.95 9.42 8.91
CA GLN A 28 13.95 10.27 9.57
C GLN A 28 12.59 10.21 8.86
N GLU A 29 12.55 10.34 7.54
CA GLU A 29 11.30 10.31 6.77
C GLU A 29 10.63 8.93 6.81
N ARG A 30 11.43 7.86 6.70
CA ARG A 30 10.91 6.49 6.61
C ARG A 30 10.54 5.90 7.97
N TYR A 31 11.29 6.22 9.03
CA TYR A 31 11.14 5.58 10.34
C TYR A 31 10.78 6.54 11.47
N LYS A 32 10.66 7.85 11.21
CA LYS A 32 10.18 8.87 12.15
C LYS A 32 10.85 8.80 13.55
N GLY A 33 12.13 8.44 13.62
CA GLY A 33 12.87 8.35 14.89
C GLY A 33 12.61 7.10 15.74
N THR A 34 12.03 6.03 15.18
CA THR A 34 11.71 4.79 15.92
C THR A 34 12.94 3.88 16.09
N LEU A 35 12.90 2.94 17.05
CA LEU A 35 13.93 1.90 17.23
C LEU A 35 14.22 1.06 15.96
N LYS A 36 13.33 1.13 14.95
CA LYS A 36 13.51 0.53 13.62
C LYS A 36 14.60 1.21 12.79
N GLU A 37 14.97 2.44 13.12
CA GLU A 37 15.99 3.25 12.44
C GLU A 37 17.39 2.61 12.50
N SER A 38 17.75 2.01 13.64
CA SER A 38 19.02 1.28 13.79
C SER A 38 19.00 -0.10 13.12
N LEU A 39 17.83 -0.74 13.03
CA LEU A 39 17.63 -2.04 12.38
C LEU A 39 17.60 -1.93 10.84
N ALA A 40 17.04 -0.83 10.33
CA ALA A 40 16.92 -0.54 8.89
C ALA A 40 18.26 -0.39 8.17
N LEU A 41 19.29 0.04 8.89
CA LEU A 41 20.67 0.09 8.40
C LEU A 41 21.26 -1.31 8.09
N ILE A 42 20.55 -2.40 8.44
CA ILE A 42 21.09 -3.75 8.39
C ILE A 42 20.34 -4.63 7.35
N SER A 43 19.08 -4.34 6.97
CA SER A 43 18.31 -5.30 6.14
C SER A 43 17.12 -4.79 5.30
N ASP A 44 17.03 -3.51 4.91
CA ASP A 44 15.97 -3.03 4.00
C ASP A 44 16.48 -2.89 2.55
N PRO A 45 16.38 -3.92 1.70
CA PRO A 45 16.96 -3.90 0.36
C PRO A 45 16.30 -2.83 -0.51
N ILE A 46 17.09 -2.26 -1.42
CA ILE A 46 16.61 -1.24 -2.38
C ILE A 46 17.21 -1.50 -3.77
N CYS A 47 16.47 -1.09 -4.79
CA CYS A 47 16.89 -1.14 -6.18
C CYS A 47 17.33 0.26 -6.59
N GLY A 48 18.58 0.39 -7.06
CA GLY A 48 19.08 1.62 -7.62
C GLY A 48 18.51 1.92 -9.01
N ASP A 49 18.57 3.19 -9.41
CA ASP A 49 18.27 3.63 -10.79
C ASP A 49 19.31 3.13 -11.81
N ASP A 50 20.44 2.62 -11.32
CA ASP A 50 21.45 1.85 -12.06
C ASP A 50 21.08 0.37 -12.26
N GLY A 51 19.95 -0.08 -11.69
CA GLY A 51 19.47 -1.46 -11.80
C GLY A 51 20.20 -2.47 -10.92
N LYS A 52 20.96 -2.02 -9.91
CA LYS A 52 21.63 -2.89 -8.93
C LYS A 52 20.86 -2.96 -7.61
N ASP A 53 20.97 -4.12 -6.96
CA ASP A 53 20.50 -4.32 -5.59
C ASP A 53 21.50 -3.76 -4.59
N TYR A 54 20.98 -3.06 -3.59
CA TYR A 54 21.74 -2.61 -2.43
C TYR A 54 21.06 -3.15 -1.17
N SER A 55 21.83 -3.75 -0.27
CA SER A 55 21.32 -4.36 0.97
C SER A 55 20.59 -3.38 1.88
N ASN A 56 20.90 -2.09 1.75
CA ASN A 56 20.24 -0.96 2.42
C ASN A 56 20.68 0.36 1.76
N TYR A 57 20.08 1.47 2.18
CA TYR A 57 20.39 2.81 1.65
C TYR A 57 21.82 3.28 1.93
N CYS A 58 22.48 2.73 2.95
CA CYS A 58 23.89 3.02 3.21
C CYS A 58 24.80 2.56 2.09
N GLU A 59 24.61 1.30 1.67
CA GLU A 59 25.43 0.67 0.64
C GLU A 59 25.26 1.38 -0.70
N LEU A 60 24.04 1.83 -1.02
CA LEU A 60 23.80 2.67 -2.19
C LEU A 60 24.57 3.99 -2.11
N MET A 61 24.56 4.67 -0.96
CA MET A 61 25.29 5.92 -0.80
C MET A 61 26.82 5.73 -0.87
N ARG A 62 27.33 4.62 -0.34
CA ARG A 62 28.74 4.25 -0.45
C ARG A 62 29.14 3.96 -1.89
N ALA A 63 28.32 3.22 -2.64
CA ALA A 63 28.53 2.96 -4.06
C ALA A 63 28.48 4.25 -4.88
N SER A 64 27.46 5.10 -4.66
CA SER A 64 27.32 6.40 -5.31
C SER A 64 28.57 7.29 -5.10
N CYS A 65 29.11 7.31 -3.89
CA CYS A 65 30.33 8.04 -3.60
C CYS A 65 31.56 7.41 -4.27
N SER A 66 31.72 6.08 -4.19
CA SER A 66 32.89 5.36 -4.71
C SER A 66 32.95 5.39 -6.24
N GLU A 67 31.80 5.36 -6.91
CA GLU A 67 31.66 5.47 -8.36
C GLU A 67 31.65 6.92 -8.85
N ALA A 68 31.77 7.91 -7.93
CA ALA A 68 31.70 9.34 -8.21
C ALA A 68 30.48 9.73 -9.07
N ARG A 69 29.34 9.06 -8.84
CA ARG A 69 28.11 9.23 -9.60
C ARG A 69 26.92 9.20 -8.66
N GLN A 70 25.93 10.06 -8.90
CA GLN A 70 24.67 9.99 -8.17
C GLN A 70 23.87 8.75 -8.59
N ILE A 71 23.67 7.83 -7.64
CA ILE A 71 22.74 6.71 -7.75
C ILE A 71 21.54 7.08 -6.89
N ASN A 72 20.32 6.90 -7.39
CA ASN A 72 19.09 7.16 -6.64
C ASN A 72 18.31 5.87 -6.46
N ILE A 73 17.41 5.87 -5.47
CA ILE A 73 16.47 4.78 -5.28
C ILE A 73 15.51 4.78 -6.46
N LYS A 74 15.48 3.71 -7.25
CA LYS A 74 14.41 3.46 -8.22
C LYS A 74 13.16 2.99 -7.50
N TYR A 75 13.33 2.07 -6.55
CA TYR A 75 12.29 1.62 -5.62
C TYR A 75 12.88 0.88 -4.42
N ASN A 76 12.08 0.75 -3.35
CA ASN A 76 12.41 -0.14 -2.23
C ASN A 76 12.16 -1.59 -2.65
N GLY A 77 13.02 -2.52 -2.21
CA GLY A 77 13.03 -3.91 -2.67
C GLY A 77 14.17 -4.24 -3.61
N LYS A 78 14.31 -5.52 -3.96
CA LYS A 78 15.29 -5.94 -4.95
C LYS A 78 14.83 -5.63 -6.36
N CYS A 79 15.75 -5.29 -7.23
CA CYS A 79 15.54 -5.13 -8.64
C CYS A 79 14.92 -6.40 -9.26
N GLY A 80 13.92 -6.20 -10.11
CA GLY A 80 13.20 -7.29 -10.76
C GLY A 80 12.13 -7.94 -9.88
N GLU A 81 12.07 -7.65 -8.59
CA GLU A 81 10.88 -7.94 -7.80
C GLU A 81 9.76 -6.96 -8.19
N SER A 82 8.55 -7.49 -8.36
CA SER A 82 7.40 -6.66 -8.69
C SER A 82 7.14 -5.70 -7.53
N GLN A 83 6.99 -4.40 -7.84
CA GLN A 83 6.66 -3.32 -6.87
C GLN A 83 5.47 -3.62 -5.97
N ILE A 84 4.67 -4.54 -6.45
CA ILE A 84 3.56 -5.18 -5.79
C ILE A 84 3.96 -5.71 -4.39
N ALA A 85 5.19 -6.19 -4.16
CA ALA A 85 5.64 -6.63 -2.82
C ALA A 85 5.69 -5.53 -1.75
N PHE A 86 5.75 -4.25 -2.15
CA PHE A 86 5.74 -3.09 -1.23
C PHE A 86 4.41 -2.35 -1.20
N ASP A 87 3.43 -2.78 -2.00
CA ASP A 87 2.07 -2.29 -1.87
C ASP A 87 1.43 -2.96 -0.65
N PRO A 88 1.13 -2.20 0.43
CA PRO A 88 0.47 -2.75 1.62
C PRO A 88 -0.84 -3.46 1.29
N CYS A 89 -1.48 -3.15 0.16
CA CYS A 89 -2.70 -3.79 -0.32
C CYS A 89 -2.51 -5.08 -1.11
N HIS A 90 -1.29 -5.42 -1.55
CA HIS A 90 -1.09 -6.55 -2.47
C HIS A 90 -1.58 -7.90 -1.94
N ASN A 91 -1.45 -8.15 -0.65
CA ASN A 91 -1.94 -9.36 0.01
C ASN A 91 -2.72 -9.04 1.29
N PHE A 92 -3.28 -7.84 1.37
CA PHE A 92 -4.07 -7.46 2.54
C PHE A 92 -5.42 -8.20 2.49
N PRO A 93 -5.81 -8.92 3.54
CA PRO A 93 -6.94 -9.84 3.51
C PRO A 93 -8.27 -9.09 3.63
N CYS A 94 -8.64 -8.31 2.62
CA CYS A 94 -9.98 -7.76 2.51
C CYS A 94 -10.99 -8.83 2.10
N SER A 95 -12.21 -8.71 2.60
CA SER A 95 -13.31 -9.53 2.10
C SER A 95 -13.60 -9.17 0.64
N GLU A 96 -14.12 -10.11 -0.17
CA GLU A 96 -14.35 -9.92 -1.62
C GLU A 96 -15.18 -8.68 -1.97
N LYS A 97 -16.01 -8.20 -1.03
CA LYS A 97 -16.89 -7.03 -1.19
C LYS A 97 -16.24 -5.70 -0.83
N GLN A 98 -15.04 -5.74 -0.25
CA GLN A 98 -14.28 -4.58 0.22
C GLN A 98 -13.12 -4.28 -0.73
N VAL A 99 -12.68 -3.03 -0.72
CA VAL A 99 -11.50 -2.60 -1.46
C VAL A 99 -10.43 -2.17 -0.47
N CYS A 100 -9.22 -2.68 -0.68
CA CYS A 100 -8.08 -2.22 0.07
C CYS A 100 -7.68 -0.81 -0.41
N LYS A 101 -7.52 0.11 0.54
CA LYS A 101 -6.99 1.45 0.33
C LYS A 101 -5.94 1.76 1.39
N LEU A 102 -5.16 2.80 1.15
CA LEU A 102 -4.19 3.29 2.12
C LEU A 102 -4.81 4.44 2.94
N ASP A 103 -4.66 4.40 4.26
CA ASP A 103 -5.01 5.50 5.15
C ASP A 103 -3.98 6.65 5.08
N GLU A 104 -4.18 7.71 5.87
CA GLU A 104 -3.26 8.87 5.94
C GLU A 104 -1.82 8.49 6.36
N ASN A 105 -1.64 7.36 7.05
CA ASN A 105 -0.36 6.83 7.49
C ASN A 105 0.22 5.78 6.54
N ARG A 106 -0.43 5.55 5.38
CA ARG A 106 -0.13 4.50 4.41
C ARG A 106 -0.31 3.06 4.93
N ASN A 107 -1.13 2.85 5.95
CA ASN A 107 -1.55 1.51 6.32
C ASN A 107 -2.66 1.03 5.41
N ALA A 108 -2.64 -0.26 5.06
CA ALA A 108 -3.74 -0.89 4.36
C ALA A 108 -4.98 -0.97 5.24
N VAL A 109 -6.11 -0.52 4.70
CA VAL A 109 -7.43 -0.58 5.32
C VAL A 109 -8.44 -1.10 4.31
N CYS A 110 -9.38 -1.93 4.77
CA CYS A 110 -10.47 -2.42 3.94
C CYS A 110 -11.69 -1.52 4.09
N GLU A 111 -12.14 -0.95 2.99
CA GLU A 111 -13.32 -0.10 2.97
C GLU A 111 -14.35 -0.62 1.99
N CYS A 112 -15.63 -0.43 2.33
CA CYS A 112 -16.68 -0.59 1.34
C CYS A 112 -16.60 0.52 0.31
N HIS A 113 -16.81 0.17 -0.97
CA HIS A 113 -17.04 1.18 -1.98
C HIS A 113 -18.19 2.09 -1.54
N LYS A 114 -17.89 3.39 -1.42
CA LYS A 114 -18.91 4.42 -1.26
C LYS A 114 -19.57 4.61 -2.62
N TYR A 115 -20.53 3.77 -2.95
CA TYR A 115 -21.37 3.97 -4.11
C TYR A 115 -22.19 5.26 -3.91
N GLU A 116 -22.19 6.15 -4.90
CA GLU A 116 -23.19 7.22 -4.99
C GLU A 116 -24.53 6.61 -5.42
N CYS A 117 -25.19 5.92 -4.49
CA CYS A 117 -26.48 5.31 -4.77
C CYS A 117 -27.51 6.40 -5.08
N SER A 118 -27.91 6.49 -6.35
CA SER A 118 -28.89 7.47 -6.81
C SER A 118 -30.29 7.12 -6.31
N LEU A 119 -31.02 8.14 -5.83
CA LEU A 119 -32.44 8.03 -5.49
C LEU A 119 -33.36 8.25 -6.72
N GLN A 120 -32.78 8.61 -7.87
CA GLN A 120 -33.52 9.08 -9.05
C GLN A 120 -33.74 8.02 -10.14
N GLN A 121 -33.12 6.85 -10.04
CA GLN A 121 -33.56 5.71 -10.86
C GLN A 121 -34.89 5.26 -10.28
N GLU A 122 -35.97 5.36 -11.05
CA GLU A 122 -37.32 4.95 -10.64
C GLU A 122 -37.25 3.68 -9.79
N ASN A 123 -37.61 3.82 -8.51
CA ASN A 123 -37.31 2.90 -7.41
C ASN A 123 -37.49 1.42 -7.78
N VAL A 124 -36.44 0.79 -8.28
CA VAL A 124 -36.39 -0.68 -8.41
C VAL A 124 -36.06 -1.22 -7.02
N THR A 125 -37.03 -1.08 -6.13
CA THR A 125 -37.03 -1.70 -4.81
C THR A 125 -36.78 -3.19 -4.98
N VAL A 126 -36.00 -3.78 -4.08
CA VAL A 126 -35.68 -5.21 -4.11
C VAL A 126 -35.93 -5.84 -2.76
N CYS A 127 -36.53 -7.03 -2.77
CA CYS A 127 -36.56 -7.91 -1.62
C CYS A 127 -35.28 -8.74 -1.61
N ALA A 128 -34.63 -8.81 -0.45
CA ALA A 128 -33.39 -9.51 -0.27
C ALA A 128 -33.55 -10.86 0.44
N SER A 129 -32.56 -11.73 0.31
CA SER A 129 -32.50 -13.06 0.94
C SER A 129 -32.52 -13.02 2.47
N ASN A 130 -32.18 -11.88 3.08
CA ASN A 130 -32.28 -11.65 4.52
C ASN A 130 -33.68 -11.17 4.97
N GLY A 131 -34.67 -11.19 4.06
CA GLY A 131 -36.04 -10.75 4.32
C GLY A 131 -36.22 -9.24 4.42
N LYS A 132 -35.17 -8.44 4.16
CA LYS A 132 -35.25 -6.97 4.17
C LYS A 132 -35.51 -6.45 2.76
N THR A 133 -36.28 -5.36 2.70
CA THR A 133 -36.48 -4.60 1.47
C THR A 133 -35.45 -3.48 1.38
N TYR A 134 -34.80 -3.35 0.22
CA TYR A 134 -33.83 -2.28 -0.07
C TYR A 134 -34.35 -1.40 -1.20
N LEU A 135 -34.02 -0.10 -1.13
CA LEU A 135 -34.47 0.89 -2.11
C LEU A 135 -34.04 0.54 -3.54
N ASN A 136 -32.85 -0.03 -3.68
CA ASN A 136 -32.33 -0.63 -4.90
C ASN A 136 -31.14 -1.57 -4.60
N ASP A 137 -30.63 -2.24 -5.63
CA ASP A 137 -29.45 -3.12 -5.58
C ASP A 137 -28.20 -2.41 -4.98
N CYS A 138 -28.02 -1.12 -5.23
CA CYS A 138 -26.87 -0.37 -4.70
C CYS A 138 -26.89 -0.32 -3.17
N PHE A 139 -28.04 0.00 -2.56
CA PHE A 139 -28.18 0.02 -1.10
C PHE A 139 -28.06 -1.39 -0.50
N LEU A 140 -28.54 -2.42 -1.20
CA LEU A 140 -28.36 -3.82 -0.80
C LEU A 140 -26.87 -4.20 -0.77
N LYS A 141 -26.12 -3.92 -1.85
CA LYS A 141 -24.68 -4.18 -1.94
C LYS A 141 -23.88 -3.42 -0.89
N GLN A 142 -24.27 -2.19 -0.59
CA GLN A 142 -23.63 -1.40 0.46
C GLN A 142 -23.80 -2.06 1.84
N GLU A 143 -25.00 -2.55 2.16
CA GLU A 143 -25.26 -3.27 3.41
C GLU A 143 -24.53 -4.62 3.46
N ALA A 144 -24.54 -5.37 2.35
CA ALA A 144 -23.82 -6.65 2.24
C ALA A 144 -22.32 -6.47 2.50
N CYS A 145 -21.73 -5.39 1.98
CA CYS A 145 -20.33 -5.06 2.26
C CYS A 145 -20.11 -4.66 3.72
N LYS A 146 -20.93 -3.75 4.27
CA LYS A 146 -20.76 -3.24 5.65
C LYS A 146 -20.90 -4.35 6.69
N THR A 147 -21.81 -5.29 6.46
CA THR A 147 -22.07 -6.42 7.36
C THR A 147 -21.22 -7.65 7.05
N ASN A 148 -20.44 -7.61 5.96
CA ASN A 148 -19.71 -8.74 5.41
C ASN A 148 -20.58 -10.01 5.24
N THR A 149 -21.80 -9.85 4.78
CA THR A 149 -22.75 -10.94 4.56
C THR A 149 -23.06 -11.11 3.07
N ASN A 150 -23.48 -12.31 2.67
CA ASN A 150 -24.01 -12.55 1.34
C ASN A 150 -25.51 -12.26 1.36
N ILE A 151 -25.89 -11.13 0.77
CA ILE A 151 -27.28 -10.72 0.60
C ILE A 151 -27.56 -10.77 -0.90
N ALA A 152 -28.53 -11.58 -1.31
CA ALA A 152 -28.94 -11.72 -2.70
C ALA A 152 -30.29 -11.04 -2.92
N ILE A 153 -30.54 -10.56 -4.13
CA ILE A 153 -31.89 -10.14 -4.53
C ILE A 153 -32.72 -11.40 -4.78
N VAL A 154 -33.84 -11.53 -4.10
CA VAL A 154 -34.79 -12.65 -4.31
C VAL A 154 -35.96 -12.26 -5.20
N ALA A 155 -36.37 -11.00 -5.18
CA ALA A 155 -37.50 -10.49 -5.95
C ALA A 155 -37.38 -8.98 -6.14
N PHE A 156 -37.97 -8.47 -7.23
CA PHE A 156 -38.21 -7.06 -7.42
C PHE A 156 -39.48 -6.63 -6.67
N GLY A 157 -39.44 -5.47 -6.03
CA GLY A 157 -40.48 -4.97 -5.13
C GLY A 157 -40.17 -5.17 -3.65
N ASN A 158 -41.17 -4.95 -2.81
CA ASN A 158 -41.06 -5.15 -1.36
C ASN A 158 -41.06 -6.64 -1.01
N CYS A 159 -40.54 -6.97 0.17
CA CYS A 159 -40.74 -8.31 0.74
C CYS A 159 -42.18 -8.44 1.27
N ASP A 160 -42.89 -9.49 0.85
CA ASP A 160 -44.22 -9.80 1.36
C ASP A 160 -44.16 -10.59 2.67
N LYS A 161 -45.18 -10.42 3.53
CA LYS A 161 -45.36 -11.26 4.71
C LYS A 161 -45.76 -12.67 4.27
N GLY A 162 -44.80 -13.59 4.28
CA GLY A 162 -44.99 -14.99 3.89
C GLY A 162 -44.13 -15.45 2.71
N MET A 163 -43.28 -14.58 2.15
CA MET A 163 -42.24 -15.02 1.21
C MET A 163 -41.18 -15.84 1.95
N ASP A 164 -41.10 -17.13 1.65
CA ASP A 164 -39.98 -17.98 2.07
C ASP A 164 -38.76 -17.66 1.21
N VAL A 165 -37.92 -16.76 1.71
CA VAL A 165 -36.70 -16.29 1.04
C VAL A 165 -35.58 -17.32 0.99
N GLN A 166 -35.74 -18.50 1.60
CA GLN A 166 -34.73 -19.56 1.62
C GLN A 166 -34.66 -20.40 0.32
N GLN A 167 -35.62 -20.24 -0.61
CA GLN A 167 -35.70 -21.08 -1.81
C GLN A 167 -34.88 -20.58 -3.03
N TYR A 168 -34.18 -19.45 -2.92
CA TYR A 168 -33.51 -18.78 -4.06
C TYR A 168 -31.98 -18.66 -3.94
N VAL A 169 -31.35 -19.31 -2.95
CA VAL A 169 -29.89 -19.35 -2.86
C VAL A 169 -29.38 -20.39 -3.85
N VAL A 170 -28.87 -19.95 -5.00
CA VAL A 170 -28.08 -20.82 -5.88
C VAL A 170 -26.65 -20.80 -5.34
N GLU A 171 -26.17 -21.98 -4.91
CA GLU A 171 -24.79 -22.24 -4.45
C GLU A 171 -23.75 -21.93 -5.53
#